data_AF-A0A2P4XJN8-F1
#
_entry.id   AF-A0A2P4XJN8-F1
#
_cell.length_a   1.000
_cell.length_b   1.000
_cell.length_c   1.000
_cell.angle_alpha   90.00
_cell.angle_beta   90.00
_cell.angle_gamma   90.00
#
_symmetry.space_group_name_H-M   'P 1'
#
loop_
_entity.id
_entity.type
_entity.pdbx_description
1 polymer ?
#
loop_
_entity_poly.entity_id
_entity_poly.type
_entity_poly.pdbx_seq_one_letter_code
_entity_poly.pdbx_strand_id
1 'polypeptide(L)'
;MHEVRRGLLCNRIILLVVATDLDQCDAVEGKYAELVTMATEREVPVLAPMNRRNLGRVLQKSVRVSCVGVYSVDGANILFQQILEKMKAAAPR
;
A
#
# COMPACT_ATOMS: atom_id res chain seq x y z
N MET A 1 5.63 -8.97 1.31
CA MET A 1 4.66 -8.89 0.19
C MET A 1 3.66 -10.04 0.19
N HIS A 2 4.05 -11.26 0.53
CA HIS A 2 3.13 -12.42 0.60
C HIS A 2 1.85 -12.17 1.43
N GLU A 3 1.97 -11.54 2.60
CA GLU A 3 0.81 -11.24 3.46
C GLU A 3 -0.20 -10.28 2.80
N VAL A 4 0.32 -9.27 2.10
CA VAL A 4 -0.51 -8.30 1.36
C VAL A 4 -1.22 -9.00 0.21
N ARG A 5 -0.50 -9.82 -0.57
CA ARG A 5 -1.10 -10.63 -1.64
C ARG A 5 -2.25 -11.49 -1.11
N ARG A 6 -2.05 -12.16 0.03
CA ARG A 6 -3.09 -12.96 0.69
C ARG A 6 -4.30 -12.10 1.08
N GLY A 7 -4.07 -10.93 1.67
CA GLY A 7 -5.14 -10.00 2.02
C GLY A 7 -5.95 -9.50 0.82
N LEU A 8 -5.29 -9.26 -0.32
CA LEU A 8 -5.95 -8.88 -1.58
C LEU A 8 -6.77 -10.04 -2.16
N LEU A 9 -6.23 -11.27 -2.13
CA LEU A 9 -6.96 -12.47 -2.58
C LEU A 9 -8.24 -12.71 -1.77
N CYS A 10 -8.22 -12.38 -0.47
CA CYS A 10 -9.39 -12.51 0.40
C CYS A 10 -10.30 -11.27 0.41
N ASN A 11 -10.05 -10.26 -0.44
CA ASN A 11 -10.78 -8.99 -0.47
C ASN A 11 -10.90 -8.30 0.91
N ARG A 12 -9.84 -8.38 1.73
CA ARG A 12 -9.83 -7.79 3.08
C ARG A 12 -9.08 -6.46 3.18
N ILE A 13 -8.29 -6.12 2.18
CA ILE A 13 -7.49 -4.89 2.19
C ILE A 13 -8.31 -3.75 1.61
N ILE A 14 -8.39 -2.64 2.35
CA ILE A 14 -9.10 -1.41 1.97
C ILE A 14 -8.15 -0.29 1.53
N LEU A 15 -6.85 -0.43 1.80
CA LEU A 15 -5.80 0.47 1.34
C LEU A 15 -4.48 -0.30 1.22
N LEU A 16 -3.82 -0.19 0.08
CA LEU A 16 -2.47 -0.71 -0.14
C LEU A 16 -1.46 0.42 0.02
N VAL A 17 -0.48 0.26 0.91
CA VAL A 17 0.65 1.19 1.05
C VAL A 17 1.92 0.53 0.56
N VAL A 18 2.67 1.18 -0.32
CA VAL A 18 3.91 0.66 -0.90
C VAL A 18 5.05 1.64 -0.64
N ALA A 19 6.25 1.13 -0.40
CA ALA A 19 7.44 1.97 -0.26
C ALA A 19 7.93 2.51 -1.60
N THR A 20 8.57 3.69 -1.60
CA THR A 20 9.06 4.37 -2.82
C THR A 20 10.42 3.85 -3.35
N ASP A 21 11.15 3.07 -2.55
CA ASP A 21 12.52 2.60 -2.82
C ASP A 21 12.60 1.06 -2.83
N LEU A 22 11.64 0.41 -3.50
CA LEU A 22 11.71 -1.04 -3.76
C LEU A 22 12.96 -1.40 -4.54
N ASP A 23 13.45 -2.63 -4.37
CA ASP A 23 14.61 -3.12 -5.14
C ASP A 23 14.22 -3.23 -6.62
N GLN A 24 15.08 -2.73 -7.50
CA GLN A 24 14.88 -2.70 -8.96
C GLN A 24 15.37 -4.00 -9.60
N CYS A 25 14.78 -5.12 -9.19
CA CYS A 25 15.02 -6.40 -9.84
C CYS A 25 13.70 -7.01 -10.31
N ASP A 26 13.75 -7.76 -11.41
CA ASP A 26 12.58 -8.33 -12.10
C ASP A 26 11.63 -9.06 -11.13
N ALA A 27 12.19 -9.77 -10.15
CA ALA A 27 11.42 -10.53 -9.17
C ALA A 27 10.59 -9.63 -8.22
N VAL A 28 11.10 -8.45 -7.87
CA VAL A 28 10.40 -7.49 -7.00
C VAL A 28 9.43 -6.64 -7.83
N GLU A 29 9.84 -6.23 -9.02
CA GLU A 29 8.98 -5.50 -9.95
C GLU A 29 7.75 -6.31 -10.35
N GLY A 30 7.92 -7.60 -10.69
CA GLY A 30 6.81 -8.49 -11.01
C GLY A 30 5.82 -8.65 -9.84
N LYS A 31 6.32 -8.76 -8.60
CA LYS A 31 5.46 -8.81 -7.41
C LYS A 31 4.74 -7.50 -7.14
N TYR A 32 5.41 -6.37 -7.35
CA TYR A 32 4.78 -5.06 -7.23
C TYR A 32 3.66 -4.89 -8.26
N ALA A 33 3.94 -5.21 -9.52
CA ALA A 33 2.95 -5.16 -10.60
C ALA A 33 1.75 -6.06 -10.29
N GLU A 34 1.97 -7.30 -9.85
CA GLU A 34 0.90 -8.22 -9.42
C GLU A 34 0.01 -7.58 -8.33
N LEU A 35 0.62 -7.01 -7.28
CA LEU A 35 -0.13 -6.38 -6.17
C LEU A 35 -0.92 -5.15 -6.63
N VAL A 36 -0.35 -4.31 -7.50
CA VAL A 36 -1.03 -3.12 -8.02
C VAL A 36 -2.18 -3.52 -8.93
N THR A 37 -1.98 -4.49 -9.83
CA THR A 37 -3.06 -5.01 -10.69
C THR A 37 -4.21 -5.55 -9.84
N MET A 38 -3.91 -6.39 -8.85
CA MET A 38 -4.92 -6.94 -7.96
C MET A 38 -5.68 -5.87 -7.16
N ALA A 39 -4.97 -4.82 -6.71
CA ALA A 39 -5.56 -3.70 -5.98
C ALA A 39 -6.49 -2.88 -6.90
N THR A 40 -6.02 -2.55 -8.11
CA THR A 40 -6.79 -1.80 -9.12
C THR A 40 -8.07 -2.53 -9.51
N GLU A 41 -8.00 -3.84 -9.79
CA GLU A 41 -9.17 -4.68 -10.10
C GLU A 41 -10.24 -4.69 -9.00
N ARG A 42 -9.83 -4.43 -7.75
CA ARG A 42 -10.69 -4.42 -6.56
C ARG A 42 -11.00 -3.01 -6.08
N GLU A 43 -10.64 -1.99 -6.85
CA GLU A 43 -10.82 -0.57 -6.52
C GLU A 43 -10.15 -0.19 -5.18
N VAL A 44 -9.08 -0.90 -4.80
CA VAL A 44 -8.30 -0.62 -3.61
C VAL A 44 -7.29 0.49 -3.92
N PRO A 45 -7.33 1.64 -3.22
CA PRO A 45 -6.38 2.72 -3.42
C PRO A 45 -4.96 2.27 -3.09
N VAL A 46 -3.99 2.75 -3.88
CA VAL A 46 -2.56 2.48 -3.69
C VAL A 46 -1.83 3.78 -3.33
N LEU A 47 -1.19 3.81 -2.18
CA LEU A 47 -0.45 4.96 -1.66
C LEU A 47 1.05 4.65 -1.56
N ALA A 48 1.91 5.56 -2.03
CA ALA A 48 3.36 5.43 -1.92
C ALA A 48 4.01 6.62 -1.18
N PRO A 49 3.92 6.69 0.17
CA PRO A 49 4.18 7.93 0.90
C PRO A 49 5.64 8.11 1.32
N MET A 50 6.42 7.03 1.40
CA MET A 50 7.77 7.08 1.96
C MET A 50 8.60 5.84 1.59
N ASN A 51 9.89 5.87 1.91
CA ASN A 51 10.81 4.74 1.73
C ASN A 51 10.58 3.60 2.76
N ARG A 52 11.15 2.42 2.49
CA ARG A 52 11.00 1.18 3.25
C ARG A 52 11.47 1.32 4.70
N ARG A 53 12.49 2.14 4.94
CA ARG A 53 13.03 2.37 6.29
C ARG A 53 12.04 3.20 7.12
N ASN A 54 11.53 4.29 6.56
CA ASN A 54 10.55 5.14 7.23
C ASN A 54 9.23 4.36 7.44
N LEU A 55 8.80 3.59 6.43
CA LEU A 55 7.62 2.75 6.52
C LEU A 55 7.74 1.71 7.65
N GLY A 56 8.90 1.09 7.82
CA GLY A 56 9.19 0.23 8.97
C GLY A 56 9.05 0.96 10.31
N ARG A 57 9.65 2.15 10.43
CA ARG A 57 9.61 2.94 11.68
C ARG A 57 8.20 3.36 12.08
N VAL A 58 7.37 3.85 11.16
CA VAL A 58 6.00 4.28 11.48
C VAL A 58 5.11 3.11 11.92
N LEU A 59 5.43 1.89 11.47
CA LEU A 59 4.80 0.65 11.90
C LEU A 59 5.44 0.04 13.16
N GLN A 60 6.38 0.76 13.80
CA GLN A 60 7.15 0.31 14.96
C GLN A 60 7.89 -1.01 14.71
N LYS A 61 8.37 -1.23 13.48
CA LYS A 61 9.19 -2.37 13.10
C LYS A 61 10.65 -1.96 12.97
N SER A 62 11.55 -2.80 13.47
CA SER A 62 13.00 -2.62 13.31
C SER A 62 13.50 -2.91 11.89
N VAL A 63 12.68 -3.59 11.08
CA VAL A 63 13.00 -4.01 9.72
C VAL A 63 12.45 -3.05 8.67
N ARG A 64 13.09 -3.04 7.49
CA ARG A 64 12.57 -2.38 6.29
C ARG A 64 11.28 -3.07 5.84
N VAL A 65 10.26 -2.28 5.51
CA VAL A 65 8.95 -2.79 5.07
C VAL A 65 8.68 -2.33 3.65
N SER A 66 8.44 -3.27 2.73
CA SER A 66 8.17 -2.96 1.32
C SER A 66 6.73 -2.53 1.04
N CYS A 67 5.76 -3.11 1.73
CA CYS A 67 4.35 -2.76 1.58
C CYS A 67 3.53 -3.19 2.81
N VAL A 68 2.35 -2.61 2.94
CA VAL A 68 1.37 -2.84 4.00
C VAL A 68 -0.02 -2.89 3.39
N GLY A 69 -0.83 -3.84 3.82
CA GLY A 69 -2.27 -3.84 3.56
C GLY A 69 -3.02 -3.40 4.81
N VAL A 70 -3.82 -2.35 4.71
CA VAL A 70 -4.70 -1.91 5.79
C VAL A 70 -6.03 -2.64 5.67
N TYR A 71 -6.47 -3.29 6.74
CA TYR A 71 -7.71 -4.08 6.76
C TYR A 71 -8.91 -3.29 7.29
N SER A 72 -8.67 -2.33 8.18
CA SER A 72 -9.69 -1.46 8.76
C SER A 72 -9.06 -0.11 9.08
N VAL A 73 -9.88 0.94 9.00
CA VAL A 73 -9.57 2.32 9.40
C VAL A 73 -10.41 2.75 10.60
N ASP A 74 -10.92 1.79 11.37
CA ASP A 74 -11.67 2.06 12.60
C ASP A 74 -10.84 2.96 13.54
N GLY A 75 -11.46 4.06 13.97
CA GLY A 75 -10.80 5.11 14.75
C GLY A 75 -10.02 6.15 13.92
N ALA A 76 -9.86 5.95 12.61
CA ALA A 76 -9.15 6.84 11.70
C ALA A 76 -9.96 7.22 10.44
N ASN A 77 -11.28 7.01 10.44
CA ASN A 77 -12.17 7.23 9.30
C ASN A 77 -12.02 8.62 8.65
N ILE A 78 -12.00 9.69 9.46
CA ILE A 78 -11.86 11.07 8.95
C ILE A 78 -10.52 11.25 8.24
N LEU A 79 -9.43 10.78 8.85
CA LEU A 79 -8.09 10.85 8.26
C LEU A 79 -8.02 10.05 6.97
N PHE A 80 -8.62 8.86 6.93
CA PHE A 80 -8.68 8.05 5.72
C PHE A 80 -9.40 8.77 4.58
N GLN A 81 -10.56 9.38 4.83
CA GLN A 81 -11.27 10.17 3.82
C GLN A 81 -10.42 11.36 3.31
N GLN A 82 -9.73 12.06 4.22
CA GLN A 82 -8.81 13.14 3.82
C GLN A 82 -7.67 12.65 2.94
N ILE A 83 -7.15 11.45 3.20
CA ILE A 83 -6.13 10.82 2.35
C ILE A 83 -6.69 10.53 0.95
N LEU A 84 -7.87 9.92 0.85
CA LEU A 84 -8.50 9.61 -0.43
C LEU A 84 -8.75 10.85 -1.28
N GLU A 85 -9.25 11.93 -0.67
CA GLU A 85 -9.48 13.19 -1.37
C GLU A 85 -8.18 13.81 -1.88
N LYS A 86 -7.11 13.79 -1.08
CA LYS A 86 -5.78 14.25 -1.51
C LYS A 86 -5.21 13.39 -2.63
N MET A 87 -5.43 12.08 -2.60
CA MET A 87 -5.00 11.16 -3.67
C MET A 87 -5.70 11.47 -4.99
N LYS A 88 -7.02 11.70 -4.98
CA LYS A 88 -7.78 12.11 -6.18
C LYS A 88 -7.28 13.42 -6.76
N ALA A 89 -6.96 14.40 -5.91
CA ALA A 89 -6.43 15.69 -6.33
C ALA A 89 -5.02 15.61 -6.93
N ALA A 90 -4.24 14.59 -6.57
CA ALA A 90 -2.86 14.40 -7.03
C ALA A 90 -2.73 13.50 -8.26
N ALA A 91 -3.79 12.77 -8.65
CA ALA A 91 -3.78 11.96 -9.87
C ALA A 91 -3.69 12.88 -11.11
N PRO A 92 -2.80 12.58 -12.09
CA PRO A 92 -2.77 13.33 -13.34
C PRO A 92 -4.13 13.21 -14.04
N ARG A 93 -4.68 14.35 -14.46
CA ARG A 93 -5.93 14.41 -15.25
C ARG A 93 -5.75 13.80 -16.63
#